data_AF-A0A140NKV3-F1
#
_entry.id   AF-A0A140NKV3-F1
#
_cell.length_a   1.000
_cell.length_b   1.000
_cell.length_c   1.000
_cell.angle_alpha   90.00
_cell.angle_beta   90.00
_cell.angle_gamma   90.00
#
_symmetry.space_group_name_H-M   'P 1'
#
loop_
_entity.id
_entity.type
_entity.pdbx_description
1 polymer ?
#
loop_
_entity_poly.entity_id
_entity_poly.type
_entity_poly.pdbx_seq_one_letter_code
_entity_poly.pdbx_strand_id
1 'polypeptide(L)'
;MTDGTPSDSYAYTEAIKEIKKRSFGSIIACAVGPKAKHDHLKQLTSQVVALETLDSNAFSGFFKWVSASVSSGSSSAGINSNQDTLPPPPPEIQLVL
;
A
#
# COMPACT_ATOMS: atom_id res chain seq x y z
N MET A 1 -6.83 -3.49 2.25
CA MET A 1 -7.69 -2.29 2.30
C MET A 1 -8.28 -2.23 3.69
N THR A 2 -8.17 -1.09 4.38
CA THR A 2 -8.59 -0.93 5.79
C THR A 2 -8.81 0.56 6.09
N ASP A 3 -9.49 0.87 7.19
CA ASP A 3 -9.59 2.22 7.78
C ASP A 3 -8.35 2.58 8.64
N GLY A 4 -7.39 1.68 8.76
CA GLY A 4 -6.12 1.93 9.46
C GLY A 4 -6.22 1.99 10.98
N THR A 5 -7.33 1.53 11.57
CA THR A 5 -7.50 1.52 13.04
C THR A 5 -7.40 0.09 13.58
N PRO A 6 -6.21 -0.39 13.98
CA PRO A 6 -6.08 -1.73 14.55
C PRO A 6 -6.82 -1.80 15.89
N SER A 7 -7.68 -2.80 16.06
CA SER A 7 -8.42 -3.00 17.31
C SER A 7 -7.52 -3.39 18.48
N ASP A 8 -6.39 -4.06 18.20
CA ASP A 8 -5.32 -4.35 19.16
C ASP A 8 -3.99 -3.80 18.62
N SER A 9 -3.53 -2.71 19.23
CA SER A 9 -2.30 -2.03 18.83
C SER A 9 -1.03 -2.82 19.19
N TYR A 10 -1.08 -3.64 20.24
CA TYR A 10 0.06 -4.44 20.67
C TYR A 10 0.28 -5.62 19.71
N ALA A 11 -0.78 -6.40 19.45
CA ALA A 11 -0.74 -7.49 18.50
C ALA A 11 -0.37 -7.03 17.08
N TYR A 12 -0.87 -5.86 16.66
CA TYR A 12 -0.52 -5.26 15.38
C TYR A 12 0.98 -4.94 15.26
N THR A 13 1.56 -4.34 16.30
CA THR A 13 2.98 -3.98 16.33
C THR A 13 3.88 -5.23 16.29
N GLU A 14 3.51 -6.28 17.02
CA GLU A 14 4.22 -7.56 16.97
C GLU A 14 4.13 -8.22 15.59
N ALA A 15 2.95 -8.19 14.97
CA ALA A 15 2.76 -8.70 13.62
C ALA A 15 3.59 -7.94 12.57
N ILE A 16 3.73 -6.62 12.69
CA ILE A 16 4.60 -5.82 11.79
C ILE A 16 6.05 -6.32 11.87
N LYS A 17 6.56 -6.63 13.07
CA LYS A 17 7.93 -7.15 13.22
C LYS A 17 8.11 -8.47 12.48
N GLU A 18 7.13 -9.38 12.59
CA GLU A 18 7.16 -10.66 11.88
C GLU A 18 7.03 -10.51 10.36
N ILE A 19 6.22 -9.56 9.90
CA ILE A 19 6.06 -9.26 8.47
C ILE A 19 7.38 -8.73 7.90
N LYS A 20 8.07 -7.84 8.62
CA LYS A 20 9.36 -7.26 8.20
C LYS A 20 10.50 -8.29 8.15
N LYS A 21 10.38 -9.42 8.84
CA LYS A 21 11.34 -10.53 8.75
C LYS A 21 11.19 -11.36 7.47
N ARG A 22 10.10 -11.18 6.72
CA ARG A 22 9.79 -11.96 5.51
C ARG A 22 10.10 -11.13 4.26
N SER A 23 10.59 -11.79 3.22
CA SER A 23 10.92 -11.17 1.94
C SER A 23 9.68 -11.00 1.06
N PHE A 24 8.78 -10.08 1.45
CA PHE A 24 7.70 -9.64 0.56
C PHE A 24 8.27 -8.70 -0.53
N GLY A 25 7.82 -8.87 -1.77
CA GLY A 25 8.25 -8.00 -2.88
C GLY A 25 7.77 -6.57 -2.72
N SER A 26 6.47 -6.37 -2.44
CA SER A 26 5.90 -5.07 -2.10
C SER A 26 4.66 -5.25 -1.22
N ILE A 27 4.47 -4.35 -0.26
CA ILE A 27 3.27 -4.31 0.59
C ILE A 27 2.60 -2.97 0.33
N ILE A 28 1.41 -2.99 -0.28
CA ILE A 28 0.64 -1.77 -0.56
C ILE A 28 -0.52 -1.69 0.43
N ALA A 29 -0.53 -0.66 1.27
CA ALA A 29 -1.62 -0.40 2.21
C ALA A 29 -2.58 0.60 1.60
N CYS A 30 -3.83 0.20 1.38
CA CYS A 30 -4.89 1.10 0.92
C CYS A 30 -5.80 1.49 2.09
N ALA A 31 -5.71 2.76 2.48
CA ALA A 31 -6.55 3.46 3.43
C ALA A 31 -7.85 3.91 2.75
N VAL A 32 -8.99 3.59 3.34
CA VAL A 32 -10.29 3.83 2.71
C VAL A 32 -11.17 4.68 3.62
N GLY A 33 -11.63 5.80 3.07
CA GLY A 33 -12.58 6.70 3.69
C GLY A 33 -11.95 7.89 4.43
N PRO A 34 -12.76 8.93 4.72
CA PRO A 34 -12.28 10.23 5.19
C PRO A 34 -11.71 10.23 6.62
N LYS A 35 -11.93 9.15 7.37
CA LYS A 35 -11.42 8.99 8.75
C LYS A 35 -10.32 7.93 8.85
N ALA A 36 -9.79 7.48 7.72
CA ALA A 36 -8.77 6.46 7.73
C ALA A 36 -7.48 6.96 8.40
N LYS A 37 -6.91 6.14 9.28
CA LYS A 37 -5.68 6.47 10.00
C LYS A 37 -4.47 5.95 9.26
N HIS A 38 -3.67 6.87 8.73
CA HIS A 38 -2.49 6.53 7.94
C HIS A 38 -1.28 6.14 8.81
N ASP A 39 -1.16 6.66 10.03
CA ASP A 39 -0.01 6.42 10.92
C ASP A 39 0.30 4.93 11.14
N HIS A 40 -0.72 4.12 11.45
CA HIS A 40 -0.53 2.68 11.65
C HIS A 40 -0.13 1.99 10.34
N LEU A 41 -0.68 2.40 9.21
CA LEU A 41 -0.35 1.84 7.91
C LEU A 41 1.10 2.16 7.49
N LYS A 42 1.57 3.37 7.82
CA LYS A 42 2.96 3.79 7.60
C LYS A 42 3.97 2.97 8.40
N GLN A 43 3.57 2.44 9.56
CA GLN A 43 4.43 1.54 10.34
C GLN A 43 4.64 0.19 9.64
N LEU A 44 3.63 -0.27 8.91
CA LEU A 44 3.65 -1.52 8.16
C LEU A 44 4.41 -1.37 6.83
N THR A 45 4.15 -0.31 6.06
CA THR A 45 4.75 -0.06 4.74
C THR A 45 4.84 1.43 4.42
N SER A 46 5.84 1.81 3.63
CA SER A 46 5.94 3.17 3.05
C SER A 46 4.95 3.40 1.91
N GLN A 47 4.42 2.33 1.30
CA GLN A 47 3.48 2.42 0.19
C GLN A 47 2.04 2.47 0.73
N VAL A 48 1.65 3.64 1.21
CA VAL A 48 0.27 3.91 1.67
C VAL A 48 -0.49 4.72 0.63
N VAL A 49 -1.66 4.22 0.25
CA VAL A 49 -2.57 4.82 -0.72
C VAL A 49 -3.86 5.20 0.00
N ALA A 50 -4.32 6.43 -0.15
CA ALA A 50 -5.61 6.87 0.38
C ALA A 50 -6.66 6.98 -0.74
N LEU A 51 -7.83 6.40 -0.49
CA LEU A 51 -9.04 6.56 -1.27
C LEU A 51 -10.07 7.30 -0.42
N GLU A 52 -10.34 8.57 -0.75
CA GLU A 52 -11.33 9.39 -0.04
C GLU A 52 -12.77 8.95 -0.33
N THR A 53 -13.03 8.53 -1.57
CA THR A 53 -14.37 8.13 -2.04
C THR A 53 -14.38 6.70 -2.54
N LEU A 54 -15.50 6.02 -2.28
CA LEU A 54 -15.78 4.66 -2.75
C LEU A 54 -16.50 4.69 -4.12
N ASP A 55 -16.03 5.50 -5.07
CA ASP A 55 -16.61 5.53 -6.40
C ASP A 55 -15.90 4.53 -7.34
N SER A 56 -16.66 3.99 -8.29
CA SER A 56 -16.18 2.94 -9.21
C SER A 56 -14.99 3.39 -10.06
N ASN A 57 -14.82 4.69 -10.31
CA ASN A 57 -13.70 5.20 -11.12
C ASN A 57 -12.40 5.17 -10.31
N ALA A 58 -12.42 5.63 -9.06
CA ALA A 58 -11.28 5.57 -8.16
C ALA A 58 -10.80 4.12 -7.94
N PHE A 59 -11.73 3.19 -7.74
CA PHE A 59 -11.41 1.75 -7.64
C PHE A 59 -10.79 1.19 -8.92
N SER A 60 -11.35 1.51 -10.08
CA SER A 60 -10.82 1.05 -11.38
C SER A 60 -9.41 1.58 -11.61
N GLY A 61 -9.16 2.85 -11.31
CA GLY A 61 -7.83 3.45 -11.34
C GLY A 61 -6.86 2.74 -10.39
N PHE A 62 -7.29 2.45 -9.16
CA PHE A 62 -6.47 1.76 -8.16
C PHE A 62 -6.06 0.37 -8.61
N PHE A 63 -7.00 -0.46 -9.08
CA PHE A 63 -6.67 -1.81 -9.53
C PHE A 63 -5.80 -1.81 -10.78
N LYS A 64 -5.99 -0.86 -11.71
CA LYS A 64 -5.09 -0.69 -12.86
C LYS A 64 -3.68 -0.34 -12.41
N TRP A 65 -3.56 0.59 -11.47
CA TRP A 65 -2.27 1.02 -10.93
C TRP A 65 -1.56 -0.10 -10.15
N VAL A 66 -2.26 -0.83 -9.28
CA VAL A 66 -1.70 -2.00 -8.59
C VAL A 66 -1.28 -3.08 -9.58
N SER A 67 -2.10 -3.36 -10.60
CA SER A 67 -1.77 -4.35 -11.63
C SER A 67 -0.53 -3.97 -12.43
N ALA A 68 -0.38 -2.68 -12.79
CA ALA A 68 0.83 -2.15 -13.42
C ALA A 68 2.05 -2.24 -12.49
N SER A 69 1.88 -1.92 -11.20
CA SER A 69 2.93 -1.97 -10.18
C SER A 69 3.47 -3.40 -9.99
N VAL A 70 2.58 -4.39 -9.89
CA VAL A 70 2.95 -5.81 -9.81
C VAL A 70 3.62 -6.27 -11.10
N SER A 71 3.15 -5.84 -12.27
CA SER A 71 3.74 -6.22 -13.56
C SER A 71 5.18 -5.67 -13.72
N SER A 72 5.41 -4.41 -13.31
CA SER A 72 6.74 -3.80 -13.28
C SER A 72 7.67 -4.48 -12.28
N GLY A 73 7.19 -4.74 -11.06
CA GLY A 73 7.97 -5.42 -10.02
C GLY A 73 8.29 -6.88 -10.34
N SER A 74 7.36 -7.59 -10.99
CA SER A 74 7.53 -9.00 -11.40
C SER A 74 8.49 -9.17 -12.57
N SER A 75 8.72 -8.11 -13.36
CA SER A 75 9.71 -8.10 -14.45
C SER A 75 11.17 -7.95 -13.94
N SER A 76 11.35 -7.46 -12.70
CA SER A 76 12.65 -7.29 -12.04
C SER A 76 13.03 -8.48 -11.14
N ALA A 77 12.43 -9.66 -11.35
CA ALA A 77 12.72 -10.89 -10.60
C ALA A 77 14.19 -11.38 -10.76
N GLY A 78 14.99 -10.72 -11.59
CA GLY A 78 16.43 -10.79 -11.55
C GLY A 78 17.02 -9.38 -11.52
N ILE A 79 17.87 -9.14 -10.52
CA ILE A 79 18.83 -8.04 -10.44
C ILE A 79 18.23 -6.68 -10.02
N ASN A 80 18.82 -6.13 -8.93
CA ASN A 80 18.83 -4.73 -8.46
C ASN A 80 17.85 -4.35 -7.34
N SER A 81 18.40 -4.39 -6.12
CA SER A 81 17.78 -4.08 -4.82
C SER A 81 17.38 -2.60 -4.58
N ASN A 82 17.18 -1.75 -5.59
CA ASN A 82 17.10 -0.29 -5.37
C ASN A 82 16.10 0.49 -6.26
N GLN A 83 15.11 -0.14 -6.88
CA GLN A 83 14.11 0.61 -7.65
C GLN A 83 12.68 0.14 -7.34
N ASP A 84 12.10 0.75 -6.30
CA ASP A 84 10.65 0.93 -6.14
C ASP A 84 10.14 1.81 -7.31
N THR A 85 10.10 1.27 -8.52
CA THR A 85 9.54 1.97 -9.70
C THR A 85 8.05 1.72 -9.77
N LEU A 86 7.33 2.19 -8.75
CA LEU A 86 5.87 2.30 -8.85
C LEU A 86 5.54 3.30 -9.97
N PRO A 87 4.59 2.97 -10.87
CA PRO A 87 4.09 3.93 -11.84
C PRO A 87 3.48 5.15 -11.12
N PRO A 88 3.44 6.32 -11.76
CA PRO A 88 2.84 7.50 -11.15
C PRO A 88 1.38 7.21 -10.75
N PRO A 89 0.96 7.60 -9.52
CA PRO A 89 -0.40 7.37 -9.07
C PRO A 89 -1.39 8.17 -9.92
N PRO A 90 -2.56 7.59 -10.26
CA PRO A 90 -3.66 8.33 -10.89
C PRO A 90 -4.11 9.53 -10.04
N PRO A 91 -4.65 10.60 -10.65
CA PRO A 91 -5.16 11.78 -9.92
C PRO A 91 -6.20 11.45 -8.85
N GLU A 92 -6.95 10.36 -9.05
CA GLU A 92 -7.99 9.87 -8.14
C GLU A 92 -7.41 9.19 -6.87
N ILE A 93 -6.10 9.02 -6.80
CA ILE A 93 -5.42 8.26 -5.76
C ILE A 93 -4.34 9.11 -5.11
N GLN A 94 -4.49 9.39 -3.81
CA GLN A 94 -3.48 10.14 -3.07
C GLN A 94 -2.47 9.18 -2.44
N LEU A 95 -1.21 9.28 -2.82
CA LEU A 95 -0.13 8.54 -2.18
C LEU A 95 0.28 9.28 -0.89
N VAL A 96 0.14 8.60 0.25
CA VAL A 96 0.49 9.15 1.55
C VAL A 96 1.88 8.68 1.92
N LEU A 97 2.90 9.39 1.40
CA LEU A 97 4.32 9.21 1.75
C LEU A 97 4.55 9.58 3.22
#